data_AF-A0A968HHV0-F1
#
_entry.id   AF-A0A968HHV0-F1
#
_cell.length_a   1.000
_cell.length_b   1.000
_cell.length_c   1.000
_cell.angle_alpha   90.00
_cell.angle_beta   90.00
_cell.angle_gamma   90.00
#
_symmetry.space_group_name_H-M   'P 1'
#
loop_
_entity.id
_entity.type
_entity.pdbx_description
1 polymer ?
#
loop_
_entity_poly.entity_id
_entity_poly.type
_entity_poly.pdbx_seq_one_letter_code
_entity_poly.pdbx_strand_id
1 'polypeptide(L)' 'MSIHWQQAIAVGQYLIYRSWLARKHPTWTIYLALSVKNARAFQQEPLSLVAQDYGILLVTVDVENERIVSWE' A
#
# COMPACT_ATOMS: atom_id res chain seq x y z
N MET A 1 2.25 9.40 17.34
CA MET A 1 2.80 8.16 16.76
C MET A 1 3.61 8.54 15.51
N SER A 2 4.84 8.05 15.34
CA SER A 2 5.71 8.45 14.21
C SER A 2 5.16 7.96 12.86
N ILE A 3 5.35 8.74 11.80
CA ILE A 3 4.92 8.40 10.43
C ILE A 3 5.55 7.09 9.92
N HIS A 4 6.78 6.81 10.33
CA HIS A 4 7.47 5.56 10.00
C HIS A 4 6.80 4.33 10.60
N TRP A 5 6.23 4.47 11.79
CA TRP A 5 5.50 3.37 12.45
C TRP A 5 4.17 3.08 11.77
N GLN A 6 3.48 4.13 11.27
CA GLN A 6 2.24 3.96 10.51
C GLN A 6 2.48 3.20 9.19
N GLN A 7 3.60 3.48 8.51
CA GLN A 7 3.99 2.78 7.28
C GLN A 7 4.28 1.30 7.53
N ALA A 8 5.03 0.97 8.60
CA ALA A 8 5.31 -0.41 8.99
C ALA A 8 4.02 -1.19 9.31
N ILE A 9 3.09 -0.57 10.05
CA ILE A 9 1.77 -1.17 10.33
C ILE A 9 0.99 -1.39 9.04
N ALA A 10 0.96 -0.41 8.13
CA ALA A 10 0.21 -0.50 6.88
C ALA A 10 0.73 -1.64 5.98
N VAL A 11 2.06 -1.80 5.88
CA VAL A 11 2.67 -2.93 5.17
C VAL A 11 2.33 -4.25 5.85
N GLY A 12 2.42 -4.33 7.18
CA GLY A 12 2.06 -5.53 7.93
C GLY A 12 0.60 -5.94 7.70
N GLN A 13 -0.33 -4.99 7.77
CA GLN A 13 -1.75 -5.20 7.50
C GLN A 13 -1.98 -5.69 6.06
N TYR A 14 -1.34 -5.05 5.07
CA TYR A 14 -1.42 -5.47 3.67
C TYR A 14 -0.99 -6.93 3.49
N LEU A 15 0.15 -7.33 4.04
CA LEU A 15 0.67 -8.70 3.90
C LEU A 15 -0.24 -9.73 4.56
N ILE A 16 -0.78 -9.42 5.76
CA ILE A 16 -1.73 -10.28 6.46
C ILE A 16 -3.00 -10.47 5.62
N TYR A 17 -3.62 -9.37 5.17
CA TYR A 17 -4.86 -9.44 4.40
C TYR A 17 -4.67 -10.08 3.03
N ARG A 18 -3.58 -9.78 2.32
CA ARG A 18 -3.24 -10.44 1.06
C ARG A 18 -3.11 -11.95 1.24
N SER A 19 -2.40 -12.40 2.27
CA SER A 19 -2.23 -13.82 2.58
C SER A 19 -3.57 -14.50 2.89
N TRP A 20 -4.42 -13.85 3.67
CA TRP A 20 -5.73 -14.38 4.02
C TRP A 20 -6.69 -14.43 2.81
N LEU A 21 -6.78 -13.33 2.05
CA LEU A 21 -7.64 -13.23 0.86
C LEU A 21 -7.20 -14.16 -0.26
N ALA A 22 -5.89 -14.36 -0.48
CA ALA A 22 -5.41 -15.31 -1.48
C ALA A 22 -5.94 -16.75 -1.26
N ARG A 23 -6.32 -17.10 -0.03
CA ARG A 23 -6.89 -18.40 0.32
C ARG A 23 -8.42 -18.43 0.30
N LYS A 24 -9.07 -17.30 0.59
CA LYS A 24 -10.54 -17.21 0.73
C LYS A 24 -11.23 -16.68 -0.53
N HIS A 25 -10.58 -15.77 -1.24
CA HIS A 25 -11.06 -15.06 -2.41
C HIS A 25 -9.90 -14.86 -3.41
N PRO A 26 -9.40 -15.94 -4.05
CA PRO A 26 -8.17 -15.89 -4.86
C PRO A 26 -8.26 -14.99 -6.09
N THR A 27 -9.47 -14.61 -6.53
CA THR A 27 -9.67 -13.69 -7.65
C THR A 27 -9.63 -12.22 -7.24
N TRP A 28 -9.59 -11.92 -5.94
CA TRP A 28 -9.58 -10.55 -5.45
C TRP A 28 -8.16 -10.00 -5.44
N THR A 29 -7.99 -8.81 -6.02
CA THR A 29 -6.73 -8.07 -5.99
C THR A 29 -6.82 -7.02 -4.88
N ILE A 30 -5.86 -7.04 -3.96
CA ILE A 30 -5.76 -6.07 -2.88
C ILE A 30 -4.71 -5.03 -3.22
N TYR A 31 -5.01 -3.76 -2.94
CA TYR A 31 -4.11 -2.63 -3.10
C TYR A 31 -3.91 -1.94 -1.76
N LEU A 32 -2.71 -1.44 -1.53
CA LEU A 32 -2.42 -0.52 -0.44
C LEU A 32 -2.71 0.91 -0.89
N ALA A 33 -3.74 1.52 -0.32
CA ALA A 33 -4.13 2.88 -0.66
C ALA A 33 -3.23 3.91 0.05
N LEU A 34 -2.70 4.86 -0.72
CA LEU A 34 -1.86 5.96 -0.25
C LEU A 34 -2.48 7.29 -0.67
N SER A 35 -2.48 8.27 0.23
CA SER A 35 -2.77 9.64 -0.20
C SER A 35 -1.63 10.18 -1.06
N VAL A 36 -1.92 11.13 -1.96
CA VAL A 36 -0.86 11.83 -2.72
C VAL A 36 0.27 12.36 -1.83
N LYS A 37 -0.08 12.85 -0.61
CA LYS A 37 0.89 13.35 0.38
C LYS A 37 1.85 12.26 0.88
N ASN A 38 1.39 11.01 0.96
CA ASN A 38 2.15 9.88 1.49
C ASN A 38 2.80 9.00 0.40
N ALA A 39 2.35 9.11 -0.85
CA ALA A 39 2.85 8.31 -1.97
C ALA A 39 4.37 8.43 -2.15
N ARG A 40 4.93 9.63 -1.93
CA ARG A 40 6.38 9.87 -2.05
C ARG A 40 7.22 8.96 -1.15
N ALA A 41 6.71 8.58 0.03
CA ALA A 41 7.45 7.71 0.94
C ALA A 41 7.65 6.30 0.37
N PHE A 42 6.69 5.80 -0.41
CA PHE A 42 6.78 4.48 -1.07
C PHE A 42 7.63 4.51 -2.35
N GLN A 43 8.03 5.70 -2.82
CA GLN A 43 9.00 5.87 -3.90
C GLN A 43 10.45 5.98 -3.38
N GLN A 44 10.63 6.06 -2.06
CA GLN A 44 11.94 6.22 -1.42
C GLN A 44 12.29 5.00 -0.57
N GLU A 45 13.59 4.76 -0.40
CA GLU A 45 14.07 3.72 0.51
C GLU A 45 13.73 4.07 1.97
N PRO A 46 13.38 3.05 2.80
CA PRO A 46 13.39 1.61 2.49
C PRO A 46 12.09 1.08 1.88
N LEU A 47 11.03 1.87 1.81
CA LEU A 47 9.69 1.37 1.46
C LEU A 47 9.57 0.95 -0.01
N SER A 48 10.29 1.61 -0.92
CA SER A 48 10.32 1.19 -2.33
C SER A 48 10.87 -0.24 -2.48
N LEU A 49 11.92 -0.60 -1.74
CA LEU A 49 12.48 -1.95 -1.74
C LEU A 49 11.48 -2.96 -1.19
N VAL A 50 10.85 -2.64 -0.05
CA VAL A 50 9.83 -3.51 0.53
C VAL A 50 8.64 -3.71 -0.42
N ALA A 51 8.17 -2.65 -1.08
CA ALA A 51 7.09 -2.76 -2.04
C ALA A 51 7.45 -3.69 -3.22
N GLN A 52 8.68 -3.58 -3.74
CA GLN A 52 9.18 -4.42 -4.82
C GLN A 52 9.36 -5.88 -4.38
N ASP A 53 10.05 -6.13 -3.27
CA ASP A 53 10.36 -7.48 -2.78
C ASP A 53 9.10 -8.31 -2.51
N TYR A 54 8.05 -7.68 -2.00
CA TYR A 54 6.80 -8.35 -1.64
C TYR A 54 5.71 -8.22 -2.70
N GLY A 55 5.94 -7.50 -3.82
CA GLY A 55 4.93 -7.23 -4.84
C GLY A 55 3.70 -6.56 -4.25
N ILE A 56 3.91 -5.46 -3.53
CA ILE A 56 2.82 -4.64 -2.97
C ILE A 56 2.24 -3.80 -4.10
N LEU A 57 0.96 -4.01 -4.39
CA LEU A 57 0.23 -3.18 -5.34
C LEU A 57 -0.25 -1.91 -4.62
N LEU A 58 -0.06 -0.76 -5.24
CA LEU A 58 -0.36 0.55 -4.70
C LEU A 58 -1.52 1.20 -5.46
N VAL A 59 -2.34 1.94 -4.73
CA VAL A 59 -3.30 2.87 -5.33
C VAL A 59 -3.11 4.24 -4.70
N THR A 60 -2.76 5.23 -5.52
CA THR A 60 -2.62 6.60 -5.03
C THR A 60 -3.94 7.32 -5.18
N VAL A 61 -4.43 7.92 -4.09
CA VAL A 61 -5.69 8.66 -4.04
C VAL A 61 -5.47 10.12 -3.66
N ASP A 62 -6.14 11.01 -4.39
CA ASP A 62 -6.29 12.41 -4.04
C ASP A 62 -7.50 12.53 -3.12
N VAL A 63 -7.24 12.58 -1.81
CA VAL A 63 -8.28 12.56 -0.77
C VAL A 63 -9.13 13.83 -0.82
N GLU A 64 -8.55 14.97 -1.20
CA GLU A 64 -9.26 16.26 -1.21
C GLU A 64 -10.28 16.31 -2.37
N ASN A 65 -9.97 15.65 -3.50
CA ASN A 65 -10.83 15.59 -4.69
C ASN A 65 -11.53 14.24 -4.85
N GLU A 66 -11.45 13.35 -3.86
CA GLU A 66 -12.05 12.00 -3.82
C GLU A 66 -11.83 11.18 -5.11
N ARG A 67 -10.61 11.22 -5.67
CA ARG A 67 -10.31 10.55 -6.94
C ARG A 67 -9.05 9.70 -6.88
N ILE A 68 -9.02 8.68 -7.73
CA ILE A 68 -7.84 7.84 -7.92
C ILE A 68 -6.89 8.55 -8.88
N VAL A 69 -5.60 8.55 -8.54
CA VAL A 69 -4.52 9.19 -9.28
C VAL A 69 -3.71 8.16 -10.07
N SER A 70 -3.32 7.05 -9.43
CA SER A 70 -2.56 5.98 -10.08
C SER A 70 -2.84 4.61 -9.45
N TRP A 71 -2.59 3.57 -10.25
CA TRP A 71 -2.51 2.17 -9.84
C TRP A 71 -1.13 1.67 -10.25
N GLU A 72 -0.37 1.10 -9.32
CA GLU A 72 1.02 0.64 -9.51
C GLU A 72 1.20 -0.75 -8.93
#